data_AF-A0A9P3AXN5-F1
#
_entry.id   AF-A0A9P3AXN5-F1
#
_cell.length_a   1.000
_cell.length_b   1.000
_cell.length_c   1.000
_cell.angle_alpha   90.00
_cell.angle_beta   90.00
_cell.angle_gamma   90.00
#
_symmetry.space_group_name_H-M   'P 1'
#
loop_
_entity.id
_entity.type
_entity.pdbx_description
1 polymer ?
#
loop_
_entity_poly.entity_id
_entity_poly.type
_entity_poly.pdbx_seq_one_letter_code
_entity_poly.pdbx_strand_id
1 'polypeptide(L)'
;MKRVASWEVSDTFWSRVEPLIPARQRDPDKEYKRKAGGGRKPKAARTVFEGIVYVLRTGCQWKALPKDVFGSSSAIHKRFLEWEKAGVFLKLWQSGLAEYDEMKGIAWEWQSIDGAMIKAPLAQESVGRTLTDRGKKWQQAKHAHRRAWRPVIRRRLRSKSSRCEDVA
;
A
#
# COMPACT_ATOMS: atom_id res chain seq x y z
N MET A 1 2.76 24.53 -5.03
CA MET A 1 3.28 23.18 -5.39
C MET A 1 2.33 22.54 -6.39
N LYS A 2 2.83 21.96 -7.50
CA LYS A 2 1.96 21.23 -8.45
C LYS A 2 1.41 19.98 -7.76
N ARG A 3 0.10 19.75 -7.85
CA ARG A 3 -0.52 18.50 -7.39
C ARG A 3 -0.11 17.39 -8.34
N VAL A 4 0.75 16.50 -7.86
CA VAL A 4 1.11 15.25 -8.55
C VAL A 4 -0.12 14.34 -8.52
N ALA A 5 -0.43 13.66 -9.62
CA ALA A 5 -1.55 12.71 -9.60
C ALA A 5 -1.25 11.62 -8.56
N SER A 6 -2.27 11.11 -7.86
CA SER A 6 -2.04 10.16 -6.75
C SER A 6 -1.37 8.83 -7.15
N TRP A 7 -1.21 8.57 -8.46
CA TRP A 7 -0.54 7.41 -9.03
C TRP A 7 0.80 7.74 -9.72
N GLU A 8 1.21 9.01 -9.75
CA GLU A 8 2.50 9.44 -10.29
C GLU A 8 3.57 9.41 -9.20
N VAL A 9 4.74 8.91 -9.56
CA VAL A 9 5.89 8.79 -8.66
C VAL A 9 6.77 10.02 -8.86
N SER A 10 6.82 10.89 -7.85
CA SER A 10 7.73 12.05 -7.86
C SER A 10 9.19 11.61 -7.84
N ASP A 11 10.07 12.44 -8.40
CA ASP A 11 11.52 12.16 -8.37
C ASP A 11 12.04 12.01 -6.94
N THR A 12 11.54 12.85 -6.02
CA THR A 12 11.89 12.79 -4.59
C THR A 12 11.51 11.47 -3.94
N PHE A 13 10.34 10.93 -4.27
CA PHE A 13 9.90 9.64 -3.76
C PHE A 13 10.69 8.51 -4.43
N TRP A 14 10.93 8.61 -5.74
CA TRP A 14 11.74 7.64 -6.48
C TRP A 14 13.15 7.50 -5.90
N SER A 15 13.83 8.60 -5.56
CA SER A 15 15.17 8.56 -4.97
C SER A 15 15.24 7.80 -3.64
N ARG A 16 14.13 7.69 -2.90
CA ARG A 16 14.04 6.88 -1.67
C ARG A 16 13.75 5.41 -1.96
N VAL A 17 13.01 5.12 -3.02
CA VAL A 17 12.61 3.75 -3.41
C VAL A 17 13.73 3.04 -4.16
N GLU A 18 14.43 3.73 -5.06
CA GLU A 18 15.45 3.16 -5.94
C GLU A 18 16.52 2.34 -5.22
N PRO A 19 17.09 2.77 -4.07
CA PRO A 19 18.08 2.01 -3.34
C PRO A 19 17.55 0.70 -2.74
N LEU A 20 16.24 0.58 -2.53
CA LEU A 20 15.61 -0.62 -1.97
C LEU A 20 15.51 -1.74 -3.02
N ILE A 21 15.58 -1.38 -4.31
CA ILE A 21 15.41 -2.32 -5.41
C ILE A 21 16.73 -3.08 -5.61
N PRO A 22 16.71 -4.43 -5.51
CA PRO A 22 17.92 -5.22 -5.70
C PRO A 22 18.43 -5.06 -7.14
N ALA A 23 19.73 -4.77 -7.25
CA ALA A 23 20.42 -4.76 -8.52
C ALA A 23 20.30 -6.14 -9.17
N ARG A 24 20.00 -6.17 -10.47
CA ARG A 24 19.89 -7.43 -11.20
C ARG A 24 21.28 -8.04 -11.36
N GLN A 25 21.54 -9.12 -10.64
CA GLN A 25 22.75 -9.92 -10.83
C GLN A 25 22.51 -11.01 -11.86
N ARG A 26 23.54 -11.32 -12.64
CA ARG A 26 23.56 -12.51 -13.48
C ARG A 26 23.97 -13.68 -12.60
N ASP A 27 23.25 -14.77 -12.76
CA ASP A 27 23.59 -16.05 -12.15
C ASP A 27 24.97 -16.51 -12.67
N PRO A 28 26.01 -16.63 -11.82
CA PRO A 28 27.35 -16.98 -12.26
C PRO A 28 27.44 -18.40 -12.82
N ASP A 29 26.55 -19.29 -12.40
CA ASP A 29 26.56 -20.71 -12.81
C ASP A 29 25.89 -20.95 -14.16
N LYS A 30 25.28 -19.91 -14.74
CA LYS A 30 24.61 -19.97 -16.04
C LYS A 30 25.48 -19.41 -17.16
N GLU A 31 25.73 -20.24 -18.17
CA GLU A 31 26.37 -19.80 -19.40
C GLU A 31 25.38 -19.01 -20.28
N TYR A 32 25.59 -17.69 -20.39
CA TYR A 32 24.74 -16.83 -21.22
C TYR A 32 25.28 -16.72 -22.64
N LYS A 33 24.73 -17.50 -23.58
CA LYS A 33 25.04 -17.37 -25.01
C LYS A 33 24.29 -16.18 -25.62
N ARG A 34 25.01 -15.17 -26.09
CA ARG A 34 24.42 -14.04 -26.82
C ARG A 34 24.11 -14.46 -28.25
N LYS A 35 22.84 -14.43 -28.64
CA LYS A 35 22.39 -14.57 -30.03
C LYS A 35 22.08 -13.18 -30.59
N ALA A 36 22.45 -12.91 -31.85
CA ALA A 36 21.99 -11.69 -32.53
C ALA A 36 20.45 -11.66 -32.56
N GLY A 37 19.85 -10.56 -32.08
CA GLY A 37 18.39 -10.45 -31.85
C GLY A 37 17.86 -11.18 -30.60
N GLY A 38 18.73 -11.78 -29.78
CA GLY A 38 18.36 -12.53 -28.59
C GLY A 38 18.18 -11.65 -27.35
N GLY A 39 16.97 -11.69 -26.78
CA GLY A 39 16.65 -11.12 -25.46
C GLY A 39 16.25 -9.65 -25.49
N ARG A 40 15.04 -9.35 -25.01
CA ARG A 40 14.58 -7.97 -24.81
C ARG A 40 15.27 -7.38 -23.57
N LYS A 41 15.81 -6.16 -23.70
CA LYS A 41 16.35 -5.42 -22.55
C LYS A 41 15.27 -5.32 -21.46
N PRO A 42 15.62 -5.56 -20.18
CA PRO A 42 14.68 -5.34 -19.09
C PRO A 42 14.21 -3.89 -19.06
N LYS A 43 12.96 -3.69 -18.63
CA LYS A 43 12.39 -2.35 -18.44
C LYS A 43 13.14 -1.61 -17.32
N ALA A 44 13.17 -0.29 -17.42
CA ALA A 44 13.66 0.57 -16.33
C ALA A 44 12.87 0.29 -15.04
N ALA A 45 13.58 0.28 -13.91
CA ALA A 45 12.98 0.00 -12.61
C ALA A 45 11.88 0.99 -12.26
N ARG A 46 12.07 2.28 -12.59
CA ARG A 46 11.08 3.33 -12.39
C ARG A 46 9.75 3.05 -13.09
N THR A 47 9.76 2.74 -14.38
CA THR A 47 8.55 2.42 -15.14
C THR A 47 7.81 1.20 -14.58
N VAL A 48 8.56 0.21 -14.08
CA VAL A 48 7.96 -0.96 -13.42
C VAL A 48 7.28 -0.55 -12.11
N PHE A 49 7.95 0.26 -11.30
CA PHE A 49 7.41 0.73 -10.02
C PHE A 49 6.18 1.63 -10.21
N GLU A 50 6.22 2.58 -11.13
CA GLU A 50 5.07 3.43 -11.50
C GLU A 50 3.88 2.58 -11.96
N GLY A 51 4.12 1.56 -12.78
CA GLY A 51 3.07 0.62 -13.20
C GLY A 51 2.47 -0.17 -12.02
N ILE A 52 3.27 -0.56 -11.04
CA ILE A 52 2.80 -1.22 -9.81
C ILE A 52 1.96 -0.26 -8.98
N VAL A 53 2.43 0.96 -8.75
CA VAL A 53 1.69 2.01 -8.01
C VAL A 53 0.35 2.30 -8.68
N TYR A 54 0.32 2.39 -10.01
CA TYR A 54 -0.91 2.58 -10.76
C TYR A 54 -1.94 1.47 -10.51
N VAL A 55 -1.51 0.20 -10.57
CA VAL A 55 -2.39 -0.96 -10.27
C VAL A 55 -2.91 -0.90 -8.84
N LEU A 56 -2.03 -0.65 -7.86
CA LEU A 56 -2.40 -0.59 -6.44
C LEU A 56 -3.36 0.57 -6.15
N ARG A 57 -3.18 1.71 -6.81
CA ARG A 57 -4.01 2.91 -6.60
C ARG A 57 -5.40 2.81 -7.23
N THR A 58 -5.48 2.19 -8.41
CA THR A 58 -6.73 2.07 -9.19
C THR A 58 -7.49 0.78 -8.90
N GLY A 59 -6.82 -0.26 -8.41
CA GLY A 59 -7.39 -1.60 -8.26
C GLY A 59 -7.65 -2.30 -9.59
N CYS A 60 -7.13 -1.78 -10.71
CA CYS A 60 -7.36 -2.39 -12.01
C CYS A 60 -6.67 -3.76 -12.11
N GLN A 61 -7.21 -4.67 -12.92
CA GLN A 61 -6.52 -5.93 -13.20
C GLN A 61 -5.19 -5.67 -13.92
N TRP A 62 -4.16 -6.50 -13.66
CA TRP A 62 -2.86 -6.38 -14.33
C TRP A 62 -2.97 -6.32 -15.86
N LYS A 63 -3.89 -7.08 -16.46
CA LYS A 63 -4.10 -7.09 -17.92
C LYS A 63 -4.69 -5.77 -18.47
N ALA A 64 -5.34 -4.98 -17.61
CA ALA A 64 -5.93 -3.69 -17.94
C ALA A 64 -4.94 -2.51 -17.80
N LEU A 65 -3.70 -2.78 -17.36
CA LEU A 65 -2.66 -1.75 -17.27
C LEU A 65 -2.39 -1.12 -18.66
N PRO A 66 -2.39 0.22 -18.80
CA PRO A 66 -2.14 0.89 -20.06
C PRO A 66 -0.80 0.47 -20.69
N LYS A 67 -0.88 -0.27 -21.80
CA LYS A 67 0.31 -0.83 -22.47
C LYS A 67 1.15 0.25 -23.14
N ASP A 68 0.55 1.33 -23.60
CA ASP A 68 1.26 2.42 -24.29
C ASP A 68 2.16 3.21 -23.33
N VAL A 69 1.78 3.28 -22.05
CA VAL A 69 2.53 3.98 -21.01
C VAL A 69 3.55 3.05 -20.35
N PHE A 70 3.11 1.89 -19.87
CA PHE A 70 3.95 1.04 -19.02
C PHE A 70 4.55 -0.15 -19.77
N GLY A 71 4.02 -0.51 -20.94
CA GLY A 71 4.39 -1.69 -21.73
C GLY A 71 3.72 -2.99 -21.24
N SER A 72 4.35 -4.14 -21.52
CA SER A 72 3.84 -5.47 -21.11
C SER A 72 3.54 -5.57 -19.60
N SER A 73 2.28 -5.85 -19.27
CA SER A 73 1.81 -6.07 -17.90
C SER A 73 2.40 -7.34 -17.28
N SER A 74 2.53 -8.42 -18.04
CA SER A 74 3.16 -9.67 -17.57
C SER A 74 4.60 -9.44 -17.10
N ALA A 75 5.36 -8.59 -17.80
CA ALA A 75 6.72 -8.24 -17.39
C ALA A 75 6.75 -7.45 -16.07
N ILE A 76 5.77 -6.55 -15.85
CA ILE A 76 5.67 -5.76 -14.62
C ILE A 76 5.26 -6.65 -13.45
N HIS A 77 4.23 -7.49 -13.63
CA HIS A 77 3.78 -8.42 -12.61
C HIS A 77 4.87 -9.41 -12.21
N LYS A 78 5.65 -9.93 -13.17
CA LYS A 78 6.82 -10.76 -12.87
C LYS A 78 7.83 -10.03 -11.97
N ARG A 79 8.13 -8.77 -12.27
CA ARG A 79 9.04 -7.95 -11.44
C ARG A 79 8.46 -7.63 -10.07
N PHE A 80 7.16 -7.39 -9.99
CA PHE A 80 6.45 -7.24 -8.71
C PHE A 80 6.69 -8.46 -7.80
N LEU A 81 6.50 -9.68 -8.32
CA LEU A 81 6.75 -10.91 -7.56
C LEU A 81 8.23 -11.09 -7.17
N GLU A 82 9.17 -10.75 -8.06
CA GLU A 82 10.60 -10.79 -7.75
C GLU A 82 10.95 -9.81 -6.61
N TRP A 83 10.37 -8.61 -6.61
CA TRP A 83 10.61 -7.59 -5.60
C TRP A 83 9.90 -7.86 -4.27
N GLU A 84 8.72 -8.46 -4.33
CA GLU A 84 7.99 -8.92 -3.16
C GLU A 84 8.78 -10.02 -2.44
N LYS A 85 9.27 -11.02 -3.16
CA LYS A 85 10.19 -12.04 -2.62
C LYS A 85 11.49 -11.46 -2.06
N ALA A 86 12.02 -10.40 -2.68
CA ALA A 86 13.21 -9.70 -2.19
C ALA A 86 12.93 -8.74 -1.01
N GLY A 87 11.67 -8.62 -0.57
CA GLY A 87 11.26 -7.79 0.55
C GLY A 87 11.29 -6.28 0.27
N VAL A 88 11.28 -5.85 -1.00
CA VAL A 88 11.33 -4.42 -1.38
C VAL A 88 10.17 -3.65 -0.76
N PHE A 89 8.95 -4.17 -0.88
CA PHE A 89 7.75 -3.51 -0.35
C PHE A 89 7.71 -3.50 1.17
N LEU A 90 8.24 -4.55 1.83
CA LEU A 90 8.36 -4.60 3.28
C LEU A 90 9.30 -3.50 3.78
N LYS A 91 10.48 -3.36 3.17
CA LYS A 91 11.45 -2.30 3.50
C LYS A 91 10.89 -0.91 3.23
N LEU A 92 10.17 -0.75 2.12
CA LEU A 92 9.51 0.51 1.78
C LEU A 92 8.45 0.88 2.83
N TRP A 93 7.63 -0.10 3.25
CA TRP A 93 6.63 0.10 4.29
C TRP A 93 7.26 0.44 5.64
N GLN A 94 8.32 -0.25 6.05
CA GLN A 94 9.08 0.06 7.27
C GLN A 94 9.66 1.49 7.23
N SER A 95 10.21 1.90 6.09
CA SER A 95 10.74 3.26 5.89
C SER A 95 9.63 4.31 6.01
N GLY A 96 8.48 4.06 5.40
CA GLY A 96 7.31 4.93 5.50
C GLY A 96 6.75 5.00 6.92
N LEU A 97 6.74 3.87 7.65
CA LEU A 97 6.38 3.86 9.06
C LEU A 97 7.36 4.70 9.88
N ALA A 98 8.67 4.58 9.67
CA ALA A 98 9.67 5.39 10.37
C ALA A 98 9.50 6.90 10.11
N GLU A 99 9.21 7.31 8.88
CA GLU A 99 8.93 8.71 8.54
C GLU A 99 7.63 9.20 9.20
N TYR A 100 6.57 8.39 9.14
CA TYR A 100 5.31 8.70 9.82
C TYR A 100 5.47 8.73 11.34
N ASP A 101 6.35 7.87 11.87
CA ASP A 101 6.79 7.85 13.25
C ASP A 101 7.28 9.26 13.60
N GLU A 102 8.32 9.72 12.93
CA GLU A 102 8.94 11.02 13.17
C GLU A 102 7.94 12.18 13.06
N MET A 103 7.07 12.17 12.05
CA MET A 103 6.12 13.25 11.81
C MET A 103 4.94 13.29 12.79
N LYS A 104 4.42 12.13 13.22
CA LYS A 104 3.09 12.06 13.86
C LYS A 104 3.02 11.33 15.19
N GLY A 105 3.91 10.39 15.48
CA GLY A 105 3.65 9.44 16.59
C GLY A 105 3.03 8.12 16.10
N ILE A 106 3.60 6.96 16.44
CA ILE A 106 3.01 5.61 16.24
C ILE A 106 3.16 4.83 17.53
N ALA A 107 2.08 4.55 18.25
CA ALA A 107 2.14 3.79 19.50
C ALA A 107 2.62 2.35 19.28
N TRP A 108 3.94 2.13 19.13
CA TRP A 108 4.54 0.85 18.69
C TRP A 108 4.10 -0.35 19.51
N GLU A 109 3.81 -0.11 20.78
CA GLU A 109 3.63 -1.18 21.77
C GLU A 109 2.15 -1.48 22.01
N TRP A 110 1.28 -0.58 21.56
CA TRP A 110 -0.15 -0.82 21.56
C TRP A 110 -0.82 -0.13 20.36
N GLN A 111 -1.24 -0.94 19.40
CA GLN A 111 -2.08 -0.53 18.27
C GLN A 111 -3.34 -1.38 18.26
N SER A 112 -4.50 -0.74 18.14
CA SER A 112 -5.75 -1.43 17.84
C SER A 112 -6.01 -1.36 16.33
N ILE A 113 -6.22 -2.52 15.70
CA ILE A 113 -6.79 -2.57 14.36
C ILE A 113 -8.31 -2.46 14.53
N ASP A 114 -8.90 -1.37 14.06
CA ASP A 114 -10.35 -1.32 13.88
C ASP A 114 -10.72 -1.88 12.51
N GLY A 115 -11.91 -2.45 12.42
CA GLY A 115 -12.47 -2.96 11.19
C GLY A 115 -13.96 -2.70 11.19
N ALA A 116 -14.47 -2.15 10.10
CA ALA A 116 -15.91 -1.97 9.91
C ALA A 116 -16.44 -3.13 9.06
N MET A 117 -17.27 -4.00 9.65
CA MET A 117 -18.09 -4.93 8.88
C MET A 117 -19.36 -4.20 8.43
N ILE A 118 -19.36 -3.73 7.19
CA ILE A 118 -20.58 -3.24 6.57
C ILE A 118 -21.34 -4.40 5.93
N LYS A 119 -22.67 -4.42 6.06
CA LYS A 119 -23.50 -5.35 5.29
C LYS A 119 -23.33 -5.06 3.80
N ALA A 120 -23.24 -6.10 2.98
CA ALA A 120 -23.17 -5.93 1.52
C ALA A 120 -24.41 -5.12 1.06
N PRO A 121 -24.24 -4.03 0.28
CA PRO A 121 -25.33 -3.12 -0.06
C PRO A 121 -26.55 -3.79 -0.70
N LEU A 122 -26.36 -4.92 -1.38
CA LEU A 122 -27.40 -5.66 -2.09
C LEU A 122 -27.89 -6.92 -1.34
N ALA A 123 -27.36 -7.20 -0.14
CA ALA A 123 -27.77 -8.36 0.67
C ALA A 123 -28.98 -8.09 1.57
N GLN A 124 -29.56 -6.88 1.53
CA GLN A 124 -30.78 -6.56 2.27
C GLN A 124 -32.05 -7.08 1.57
N GLU A 125 -32.03 -7.17 0.24
CA GLU A 125 -33.22 -7.53 -0.56
C GLU A 125 -33.32 -9.03 -0.87
N SER A 126 -32.19 -9.75 -0.84
CA SER A 126 -32.07 -11.15 -1.25
C SER A 126 -32.24 -12.17 -0.12
N VAL A 127 -32.28 -11.71 1.14
CA VAL A 127 -32.60 -12.58 2.29
C VAL A 127 -34.08 -12.43 2.62
N GLY A 128 -34.89 -13.38 2.17
CA GLY A 128 -36.28 -13.50 2.62
C GLY A 128 -36.33 -13.65 4.15
N ARG A 129 -37.47 -13.28 4.77
CA ARG A 129 -37.71 -13.44 6.22
C ARG A 129 -37.35 -14.87 6.65
N THR A 130 -36.18 -15.05 7.26
CA THR A 130 -35.73 -16.35 7.74
C THR A 130 -36.27 -16.54 9.15
N LEU A 131 -36.64 -17.77 9.53
CA LEU A 131 -37.28 -18.09 10.82
C LEU A 131 -36.46 -17.60 12.03
N THR A 132 -35.14 -17.50 11.88
CA THR A 132 -34.15 -17.07 12.87
C THR A 132 -34.16 -15.56 13.17
N ASP A 133 -34.72 -14.71 12.32
CA ASP A 133 -34.74 -13.25 12.53
C ASP A 133 -35.89 -12.76 13.42
N ARG A 134 -36.95 -13.57 13.60
CA ARG A 134 -38.10 -13.22 14.46
C ARG A 134 -37.78 -13.17 15.96
N GLY A 135 -36.65 -13.71 16.39
CA GLY A 135 -36.24 -13.76 17.81
C GLY A 135 -35.29 -12.66 18.26
N LYS A 136 -34.74 -11.85 17.35
CA LYS A 136 -33.80 -10.79 17.73
C LYS A 136 -34.56 -9.59 18.29
N LYS A 137 -34.85 -9.65 19.60
CA LYS A 137 -35.11 -8.45 20.39
C LYS A 137 -33.88 -7.55 20.21
N TRP A 138 -34.04 -6.43 19.52
CA TRP A 138 -33.05 -5.36 19.40
C TRP A 138 -32.88 -4.62 20.73
N GLN A 139 -32.66 -5.38 21.80
CA GLN A 139 -32.04 -4.85 22.99
C GLN A 139 -30.61 -4.53 22.56
N GLN A 140 -30.40 -3.29 22.15
CA GLN A 140 -29.07 -2.71 22.08
C GLN A 140 -28.44 -3.03 23.43
N ALA A 141 -27.44 -3.92 23.45
CA ALA A 141 -26.70 -4.18 24.67
C ALA A 141 -26.27 -2.81 25.19
N LYS A 142 -26.70 -2.44 26.40
CA LYS A 142 -26.25 -1.19 27.03
C LYS A 142 -24.74 -1.17 26.84
N HIS A 143 -24.24 -0.14 26.16
CA HIS A 143 -22.81 0.01 25.93
C HIS A 143 -22.12 -0.35 27.24
N ALA A 144 -21.33 -1.42 27.23
CA ALA A 144 -20.55 -1.82 28.39
C ALA A 144 -19.92 -0.53 28.89
N HIS A 145 -20.26 -0.13 30.13
CA HIS A 145 -19.81 1.11 30.75
C HIS A 145 -18.35 1.23 30.37
N ARG A 146 -18.02 2.25 29.56
CA ARG A 146 -16.68 2.35 28.95
C ARG A 146 -15.71 2.13 30.09
N ARG A 147 -14.97 1.01 30.09
CA ARG A 147 -13.85 0.87 31.02
C ARG A 147 -13.07 2.15 30.88
N ALA A 148 -12.79 2.83 32.00
CA ALA A 148 -11.96 4.02 31.97
C ALA A 148 -10.70 3.68 31.19
N TRP A 149 -10.58 4.28 30.01
CA TRP A 149 -9.50 4.01 29.07
C TRP A 149 -8.20 4.39 29.77
N ARG A 150 -7.39 3.38 30.09
CA ARG A 150 -6.06 3.52 30.70
C ARG A 150 -5.06 2.82 29.77
N PRO A 151 -4.59 3.48 28.71
CA PRO A 151 -3.59 2.89 27.85
C PRO A 151 -2.27 2.81 28.61
N VAL A 152 -1.58 1.69 28.48
CA VAL A 152 -0.12 1.67 28.68
C VAL A 152 0.47 2.36 27.44
N ILE A 153 0.72 3.67 27.53
CA ILE A 153 1.14 4.50 26.38
C ILE A 153 2.61 4.27 26.09
N ARG A 154 2.90 3.93 24.84
CA ARG A 154 4.27 3.73 24.40
C ARG A 154 4.62 4.34 23.02
N ARG A 155 3.74 5.15 22.41
CA ARG A 155 4.13 6.36 21.61
C ARG A 155 3.01 7.40 21.50
N ARG A 156 3.40 8.58 20.99
CA ARG A 156 3.35 9.87 21.68
C ARG A 156 2.68 10.98 20.85
N LEU A 157 2.32 12.05 21.56
CA LEU A 157 1.55 13.20 21.09
C LEU A 157 2.39 14.24 20.31
N ARG A 158 2.08 14.35 19.01
CA ARG A 158 1.59 15.54 18.28
C ARG A 158 2.21 16.90 18.65
N SER A 159 3.26 17.33 17.94
CA SER A 159 3.62 18.76 17.88
C SER A 159 2.52 19.55 17.15
N LYS A 160 2.26 20.79 17.59
CA LYS A 160 1.30 21.72 16.96
C LYS A 160 1.65 21.89 15.49
N SER A 161 0.66 21.88 14.60
CA SER A 161 0.89 22.40 13.25
C SER A 161 1.35 23.84 13.40
N SER A 162 2.57 24.15 12.97
CA SER A 162 2.87 25.50 12.53
C SER A 162 1.92 25.78 11.37
N ARG A 163 0.80 26.46 11.68
CA ARG A 163 0.25 27.41 10.71
C ARG A 163 1.42 28.30 10.37
N CYS A 164 1.76 28.39 9.08
CA CYS A 164 2.61 29.47 8.59
C CYS A 164 2.05 30.77 9.16
N GLU A 165 2.83 31.41 10.02
CA GLU A 165 2.67 32.83 10.27
C GLU A 165 3.05 33.53 8.98
N ASP A 166 2.17 34.45 8.58
CA ASP A 166 2.41 35.44 7.54
C ASP A 166 3.73 36.15 7.84
N VAL A 167 4.61 36.20 6.83
CA VAL A 167 5.69 37.19 6.80
C VAL A 167 5.48 37.99 5.52
N ALA A 168 5.24 39.28 5.76
CA ALA A 168 5.03 40.36 4.81
C ALA A 168 6.18 40.53 3.81
#